data_AF-A0A2U2I7L5-F1
#
_entry.id   AF-A0A2U2I7L5-F1
#
_cell.length_a   1.000
_cell.length_b   1.000
_cell.length_c   1.000
_cell.angle_alpha   90.00
_cell.angle_beta   90.00
_cell.angle_gamma   90.00
#
_symmetry.space_group_name_H-M   'P 1'
#
loop_
_entity.id
_entity.type
_entity.pdbx_description
1 polymer ?
#
loop_
_entity_poly.entity_id
_entity_poly.type
_entity_poly.pdbx_seq_one_letter_code
_entity_poly.pdbx_strand_id
1 'polypeptide(L)'
;AQAGAAGPRAAPPVSPKRAAAVALAAELVEAHNNKYTVRDLFGDNLNLLARNVTENASRTGEHYIAESRPALRAMFLSSGGAGAIIAIMGLFKILLGFLKRAPLFEAFLFSLNYSLGFMLIHLMHYTIATKQPAMTASRIASGLSSKDGRNIDLDSMAELITKVFRTQCVAVLGNLATVVPTAFLIALGYQALWGRHLMSREKAMQLLHDISPLTPTTLFYAAIAGVCLFVSGLISGYYDNKALYTRMAQRVRQLRGLGRLLGPARLERVSHYVEENLGGLMGNFYFGILLGTLGTVGYLVGLPIDIRHVTFSAGFLATSFVALDQDMGLALALTSIAGVLSIG
;
A
#
# COMPACT_ATOMS: atom_id res chain seq x y z
N ALA A 1 38.12 17.14 73.85
CA ALA A 1 38.59 15.77 73.51
C ALA A 1 37.52 15.08 72.68
N GLN A 2 37.93 14.42 71.60
CA GLN A 2 37.12 14.06 70.43
C GLN A 2 35.95 13.10 70.71
N ALA A 3 34.76 13.44 70.20
CA ALA A 3 33.64 12.52 70.03
C ALA A 3 33.75 11.85 68.65
N GLY A 4 34.08 10.57 68.62
CA GLY A 4 34.19 9.77 67.39
C GLY A 4 32.82 9.30 66.89
N ALA A 5 32.41 9.82 65.73
CA ALA A 5 31.23 9.38 65.00
C ALA A 5 31.40 7.93 64.49
N ALA A 6 30.44 7.06 64.80
CA ALA A 6 30.37 5.71 64.24
C ALA A 6 29.93 5.79 62.77
N GLY A 7 30.87 5.58 61.84
CA GLY A 7 30.58 5.44 60.41
C GLY A 7 29.77 4.16 60.10
N PRO A 8 29.00 4.13 59.00
CA PRO A 8 28.16 3.00 58.65
C PRO A 8 28.99 1.75 58.37
N ARG A 9 28.60 0.61 58.97
CA ARG A 9 29.23 -0.70 58.72
C ARG A 9 29.13 -1.05 57.23
N ALA A 10 30.27 -1.14 56.56
CA ALA A 10 30.34 -1.65 55.19
C ALA A 10 29.84 -3.10 55.14
N ALA A 11 28.88 -3.38 54.25
CA ALA A 11 28.37 -4.71 54.03
C ALA A 11 29.50 -5.65 53.55
N PRO A 12 29.55 -6.91 54.00
CA PRO A 12 30.63 -7.82 53.64
C PRO A 12 30.64 -8.09 52.13
N PRO A 13 31.83 -8.30 51.51
CA PRO A 13 31.94 -8.54 50.08
C PRO A 13 31.15 -9.79 49.69
N VAL A 14 30.23 -9.61 48.74
CA VAL A 14 29.35 -10.68 48.26
C VAL A 14 30.23 -11.68 47.50
N SER A 15 30.28 -12.94 47.95
CA SER A 15 31.06 -13.96 47.23
C SER A 15 30.49 -14.12 45.81
N PRO A 16 31.32 -14.43 44.79
CA PRO A 16 30.86 -14.59 43.42
C PRO A 16 29.77 -15.66 43.29
N LYS A 17 29.77 -16.68 44.16
CA LYS A 17 28.70 -17.68 44.25
C LYS A 17 27.37 -17.08 44.76
N ARG A 18 27.42 -16.17 45.73
CA ARG A 18 26.23 -15.46 46.23
C ARG A 18 25.71 -14.47 45.19
N ALA A 19 26.59 -13.76 44.49
CA ALA A 19 26.19 -12.87 43.40
C ALA A 19 25.52 -13.65 42.25
N ALA A 20 26.10 -14.78 41.84
CA ALA A 20 25.51 -15.66 40.83
C ALA A 20 24.17 -16.27 41.29
N ALA A 21 24.06 -16.66 42.56
CA ALA A 21 22.80 -17.18 43.11
C ALA A 21 21.70 -16.10 43.15
N VAL A 22 22.05 -14.85 43.46
CA VAL A 22 21.11 -13.72 43.43
C VAL A 22 20.71 -13.36 41.99
N ALA A 23 21.65 -13.37 41.05
CA ALA A 23 21.34 -13.15 39.63
C ALA A 23 20.41 -14.22 39.07
N LEU A 24 20.69 -15.50 39.36
CA LEU A 24 19.83 -16.61 38.96
C LEU A 24 18.45 -16.54 39.62
N ALA A 25 18.39 -16.17 40.91
CA ALA A 25 17.11 -15.98 41.60
C ALA A 25 16.30 -14.83 41.00
N ALA A 26 16.95 -13.72 40.63
CA ALA A 26 16.31 -12.60 39.96
C ALA A 26 15.76 -13.01 38.57
N GLU A 27 16.55 -13.72 37.79
CA GLU A 27 16.15 -14.24 36.47
C GLU A 27 14.96 -15.22 36.58
N LEU A 28 14.96 -16.11 37.57
CA LEU A 28 13.85 -17.03 37.82
C LEU A 28 12.58 -16.32 38.31
N VAL A 29 12.72 -15.28 39.15
CA VAL A 29 11.58 -14.47 39.62
C VAL A 29 10.98 -13.66 38.46
N GLU A 30 11.83 -13.09 37.61
CA GLU A 30 11.40 -12.37 36.40
C GLU A 30 10.71 -13.31 35.41
N ALA A 31 11.29 -14.48 35.15
CA ALA A 31 10.69 -15.51 34.30
C ALA A 31 9.37 -16.05 34.86
N HIS A 32 9.25 -16.19 36.18
CA HIS A 32 7.99 -16.62 36.82
C HIS A 32 6.91 -15.53 36.75
N ASN A 33 7.28 -14.28 37.00
CA ASN A 33 6.36 -13.14 36.90
C ASN A 33 5.89 -12.90 35.45
N ASN A 34 6.74 -13.19 34.47
CA ASN A 34 6.42 -13.07 33.05
C ASN A 34 5.84 -14.35 32.42
N LYS A 35 5.64 -15.42 33.19
CA LYS A 35 5.17 -16.74 32.72
C LYS A 35 3.81 -16.71 32.01
N TYR A 36 2.95 -15.74 32.35
CA TYR A 36 1.65 -15.52 31.70
C TYR A 36 1.62 -14.24 30.85
N THR A 37 2.74 -13.55 30.72
CA THR A 37 2.87 -12.33 29.94
C THR A 37 2.99 -12.69 28.46
N VAL A 38 1.84 -12.93 27.83
CA VAL A 38 1.77 -13.19 26.38
C VAL A 38 2.27 -11.99 25.57
N ARG A 39 2.26 -10.79 26.15
CA ARG A 39 2.70 -9.54 25.52
C ARG A 39 4.15 -9.60 25.01
N ASP A 40 5.05 -10.24 25.75
CA ASP A 40 6.46 -10.28 25.35
C ASP A 40 6.67 -11.31 24.24
N LEU A 41 5.95 -12.45 24.30
CA LEU A 41 5.87 -13.42 23.19
C LEU A 41 5.20 -12.82 21.95
N PHE A 42 4.16 -12.00 22.13
CA PHE A 42 3.52 -11.23 21.06
C PHE A 42 4.47 -10.17 20.52
N GLY A 43 5.25 -9.52 21.37
CA GLY A 43 6.26 -8.53 21.01
C GLY A 43 7.34 -9.16 20.15
N ASP A 44 7.94 -10.27 20.59
CA ASP A 44 8.98 -10.99 19.84
C ASP A 44 8.45 -11.59 18.54
N ASN A 45 7.25 -12.19 18.56
CA ASN A 45 6.61 -12.69 17.33
C ASN A 45 6.21 -11.55 16.39
N LEU A 46 5.74 -10.41 16.91
CA LEU A 46 5.41 -9.23 16.12
C LEU A 46 6.69 -8.60 15.55
N ASN A 47 7.80 -8.63 16.28
CA ASN A 47 9.09 -8.12 15.83
C ASN A 47 9.69 -9.05 14.77
N LEU A 48 9.59 -10.37 14.94
CA LEU A 48 9.96 -11.37 13.94
C LEU A 48 9.06 -11.29 12.71
N LEU A 49 7.76 -11.10 12.88
CA LEU A 49 6.81 -10.89 11.79
C LEU A 49 7.13 -9.58 11.07
N ALA A 50 7.29 -8.46 11.79
CA ALA A 50 7.63 -7.16 11.22
C ALA A 50 8.96 -7.21 10.48
N ARG A 51 9.97 -7.90 11.03
CA ARG A 51 11.26 -8.10 10.38
C ARG A 51 11.15 -8.97 9.13
N ASN A 52 10.53 -10.14 9.21
CA ASN A 52 10.33 -11.03 8.07
C ASN A 52 9.49 -10.37 6.97
N VAL A 53 8.52 -9.57 7.35
CA VAL A 53 7.69 -8.81 6.41
C VAL A 53 8.47 -7.65 5.80
N THR A 54 9.30 -6.95 6.58
CA THR A 54 10.18 -5.87 6.06
C THR A 54 11.25 -6.42 5.13
N GLU A 55 11.90 -7.53 5.47
CA GLU A 55 12.90 -8.21 4.64
C GLU A 55 12.25 -8.72 3.33
N ASN A 56 11.06 -9.33 3.39
CA ASN A 56 10.36 -9.79 2.18
C ASN A 56 9.80 -8.64 1.31
N ALA A 57 9.24 -7.59 1.91
CA ALA A 57 8.81 -6.39 1.18
C ALA A 57 9.99 -5.67 0.51
N SER A 58 11.19 -5.74 1.11
CA SER A 58 12.42 -5.22 0.52
C SER A 58 12.83 -6.01 -0.74
N ARG A 59 12.66 -7.34 -0.77
CA ARG A 59 13.02 -8.17 -1.94
C ARG A 59 12.19 -7.84 -3.19
N THR A 60 10.90 -7.55 -3.04
CA THR A 60 10.01 -7.16 -4.16
C THR A 60 10.20 -5.72 -4.63
N GLY A 61 10.87 -4.86 -3.84
CA GLY A 61 11.09 -3.45 -4.14
C GLY A 61 12.14 -3.15 -5.24
N GLU A 62 12.95 -4.13 -5.64
CA GLU A 62 14.11 -3.94 -6.55
C GLU A 62 13.71 -3.42 -7.91
N HIS A 63 12.64 -3.98 -8.45
CA HIS A 63 12.14 -3.66 -9.79
C HIS A 63 11.47 -2.28 -9.86
N TYR A 64 11.28 -1.60 -8.74
CA TYR A 64 10.66 -0.27 -8.70
C TYR A 64 11.66 0.88 -8.75
N ILE A 65 12.97 0.62 -8.82
CA ILE A 65 14.02 1.65 -8.88
C ILE A 65 14.68 1.62 -10.26
N ALA A 66 14.55 2.71 -11.02
CA ALA A 66 15.11 2.81 -12.36
C ALA A 66 16.55 3.36 -12.32
N GLU A 67 17.51 2.49 -12.62
CA GLU A 67 18.94 2.81 -12.58
C GLU A 67 19.43 3.54 -13.84
N SER A 68 18.73 3.40 -14.96
CA SER A 68 19.15 3.92 -16.26
C SER A 68 18.05 4.71 -16.99
N ARG A 69 18.43 5.50 -18.00
CA ARG A 69 17.46 6.24 -18.85
C ARG A 69 16.48 5.30 -19.58
N PRO A 70 16.91 4.16 -20.16
CA PRO A 70 15.97 3.19 -20.71
C PRO A 70 15.00 2.63 -19.66
N ALA A 71 15.47 2.36 -18.44
CA ALA A 71 14.62 1.90 -17.34
C ALA A 71 13.56 2.95 -16.95
N LEU A 72 13.90 4.25 -16.97
CA LEU A 72 12.91 5.32 -16.74
C LEU A 72 11.85 5.37 -17.84
N ARG A 73 12.23 5.17 -19.11
CA ARG A 73 11.25 5.11 -20.22
C ARG A 73 10.32 3.90 -20.07
N ALA A 74 10.87 2.73 -19.73
CA ALA A 74 10.08 1.54 -19.46
C ALA A 74 9.12 1.77 -18.29
N MET A 75 9.58 2.42 -17.23
CA MET A 75 8.76 2.80 -16.08
C MET A 75 7.60 3.72 -16.49
N PHE A 76 7.88 4.78 -17.26
CA PHE A 76 6.84 5.69 -17.76
C PHE A 76 5.76 4.96 -18.58
N LEU A 77 6.17 4.10 -19.51
CA LEU A 77 5.25 3.35 -20.38
C LEU A 77 4.42 2.33 -19.58
N SER A 78 5.06 1.58 -18.68
CA SER A 78 4.40 0.64 -17.78
C SER A 78 3.38 1.36 -16.88
N SER A 79 3.74 2.52 -16.34
CA SER A 79 2.83 3.36 -15.58
C SER A 79 1.70 3.96 -16.43
N GLY A 80 1.95 4.27 -17.71
CA GLY A 80 0.91 4.64 -18.64
C GLY A 80 -0.18 3.56 -18.78
N GLY A 81 0.21 2.30 -18.88
CA GLY A 81 -0.74 1.18 -18.94
C GLY A 81 -1.66 1.12 -17.71
N ALA A 82 -1.10 1.32 -16.51
CA ALA A 82 -1.88 1.36 -15.27
C ALA A 82 -2.87 2.54 -15.23
N GLY A 83 -2.46 3.73 -15.69
CA GLY A 83 -3.33 4.92 -15.68
C GLY A 83 -4.58 4.76 -16.54
N ALA A 84 -4.45 4.15 -17.72
CA ALA A 84 -5.59 3.84 -18.59
C ALA A 84 -6.58 2.87 -17.91
N ILE A 85 -6.09 1.80 -17.27
CA ILE A 85 -6.95 0.84 -16.55
C ILE A 85 -7.65 1.53 -15.36
N ILE A 86 -6.94 2.38 -14.61
CA ILE A 86 -7.52 3.11 -13.47
C ILE A 86 -8.64 4.05 -13.92
N ALA A 87 -8.54 4.68 -15.10
CA ALA A 87 -9.63 5.49 -15.64
C ALA A 87 -10.90 4.65 -15.88
N ILE A 88 -10.74 3.43 -16.43
CA ILE A 88 -11.86 2.49 -16.63
C ILE A 88 -12.44 2.02 -15.28
N MET A 89 -11.58 1.75 -14.28
CA MET A 89 -12.04 1.43 -12.92
C MET A 89 -12.84 2.59 -12.31
N GLY A 90 -12.44 3.83 -12.58
CA GLY A 90 -13.15 5.04 -12.18
C GLY A 90 -14.54 5.15 -12.82
N LEU A 91 -14.64 4.88 -14.13
CA LEU A 91 -15.93 4.78 -14.83
C LEU A 91 -16.84 3.75 -14.17
N PHE A 92 -16.36 2.52 -13.97
CA PHE A 92 -17.16 1.49 -13.33
C PHE A 92 -17.59 1.88 -11.93
N LYS A 93 -16.75 2.56 -11.15
CA LYS A 93 -17.16 3.07 -9.83
C LYS A 93 -18.33 4.04 -9.93
N ILE A 94 -18.28 5.01 -10.86
CA ILE A 94 -19.38 5.97 -11.04
C ILE A 94 -20.67 5.24 -11.45
N LEU A 95 -20.58 4.31 -12.42
CA LEU A 95 -21.72 3.52 -12.87
C LEU A 95 -22.30 2.63 -11.77
N LEU A 96 -21.44 2.02 -10.95
CA LEU A 96 -21.82 1.20 -9.81
C LEU A 96 -22.53 2.04 -8.72
N GLY A 97 -22.09 3.29 -8.53
CA GLY A 97 -22.75 4.23 -7.61
C GLY A 97 -24.18 4.59 -8.00
N PHE A 98 -24.54 4.51 -9.29
CA PHE A 98 -25.92 4.77 -9.72
C PHE A 98 -26.92 3.68 -9.35
N LEU A 99 -26.45 2.48 -9.00
CA LEU A 99 -27.32 1.35 -8.68
C LEU A 99 -28.06 1.51 -7.33
N LYS A 100 -27.78 2.56 -6.53
CA LYS A 100 -28.43 2.91 -5.25
C LYS A 100 -28.77 1.67 -4.38
N ARG A 101 -27.75 0.83 -4.14
CA ARG A 101 -27.90 -0.42 -3.38
C ARG A 101 -27.58 -0.20 -1.90
N ALA A 102 -27.86 -1.21 -1.07
CA ALA A 102 -27.50 -1.16 0.34
C ALA A 102 -25.98 -0.93 0.51
N PRO A 103 -25.53 -0.15 1.51
CA PRO A 103 -24.12 0.26 1.64
C PRO A 103 -23.11 -0.89 1.62
N LEU A 104 -23.44 -2.02 2.26
CA LEU A 104 -22.57 -3.21 2.28
C LEU A 104 -22.39 -3.82 0.89
N PHE A 105 -23.45 -3.82 0.07
CA PHE A 105 -23.39 -4.37 -1.28
C PHE A 105 -22.66 -3.43 -2.24
N GLU A 106 -22.80 -2.12 -2.05
CA GLU A 106 -21.98 -1.13 -2.75
C GLU A 106 -20.48 -1.29 -2.43
N ALA A 107 -20.13 -1.43 -1.15
CA ALA A 107 -18.78 -1.72 -0.71
C ALA A 107 -18.21 -2.97 -1.39
N PHE A 108 -19.00 -4.05 -1.43
CA PHE A 108 -18.63 -5.29 -2.10
C PHE A 108 -18.33 -5.09 -3.60
N LEU A 109 -19.17 -4.34 -4.32
CA LEU A 109 -18.97 -4.08 -5.75
C LEU A 109 -17.76 -3.18 -6.01
N PHE A 110 -17.55 -2.15 -5.18
CA PHE A 110 -16.36 -1.31 -5.28
C PHE A 110 -15.09 -2.11 -4.98
N SER A 111 -15.10 -2.94 -3.94
CA SER A 111 -14.00 -3.85 -3.64
C SER A 111 -13.73 -4.78 -4.81
N LEU A 112 -14.76 -5.39 -5.40
CA LEU A 112 -14.58 -6.29 -6.54
C LEU A 112 -13.98 -5.55 -7.76
N ASN A 113 -14.53 -4.38 -8.12
CA ASN A 113 -14.00 -3.54 -9.20
C ASN A 113 -12.51 -3.21 -8.98
N TYR A 114 -12.18 -2.77 -7.77
CA TYR A 114 -10.82 -2.38 -7.44
C TYR A 114 -9.86 -3.56 -7.36
N SER A 115 -10.24 -4.65 -6.71
CA SER A 115 -9.42 -5.86 -6.58
C SER A 115 -9.12 -6.47 -7.94
N LEU A 116 -10.12 -6.60 -8.81
CA LEU A 116 -9.92 -7.12 -10.16
C LEU A 116 -9.07 -6.17 -11.01
N GLY A 117 -9.30 -4.86 -10.93
CA GLY A 117 -8.51 -3.88 -11.67
C GLY A 117 -7.04 -3.85 -11.24
N PHE A 118 -6.75 -3.90 -9.94
CA PHE A 118 -5.38 -3.96 -9.45
C PHE A 118 -4.69 -5.29 -9.75
N MET A 119 -5.42 -6.41 -9.67
CA MET A 119 -4.89 -7.69 -10.14
C MET A 119 -4.57 -7.62 -11.63
N LEU A 120 -5.45 -7.06 -12.47
CA LEU A 120 -5.20 -6.92 -13.89
C LEU A 120 -3.96 -6.07 -14.17
N ILE A 121 -3.81 -4.92 -13.50
CA ILE A 121 -2.62 -4.08 -13.59
C ILE A 121 -1.36 -4.88 -13.24
N HIS A 122 -1.40 -5.68 -12.17
CA HIS A 122 -0.29 -6.52 -11.76
C HIS A 122 0.03 -7.63 -12.78
N LEU A 123 -1.00 -8.34 -13.28
CA LEU A 123 -0.86 -9.38 -14.31
C LEU A 123 -0.27 -8.84 -15.62
N MET A 124 -0.58 -7.59 -15.96
CA MET A 124 -0.03 -6.89 -17.13
C MET A 124 1.37 -6.29 -16.89
N HIS A 125 1.94 -6.50 -15.70
CA HIS A 125 3.22 -5.91 -15.27
C HIS A 125 3.26 -4.37 -15.36
N TYR A 126 2.11 -3.74 -15.18
CA TYR A 126 1.99 -2.28 -15.14
C TYR A 126 2.25 -1.73 -13.74
N THR A 127 2.85 -0.54 -13.69
CA THR A 127 3.30 0.08 -12.43
C THR A 127 2.35 1.16 -11.93
N ILE A 128 1.84 0.98 -10.71
CA ILE A 128 1.10 2.00 -9.97
C ILE A 128 2.10 2.79 -9.13
N ALA A 129 2.22 4.10 -9.38
CA ALA A 129 3.22 4.93 -8.73
C ALA A 129 3.09 4.94 -7.20
N THR A 130 1.86 4.96 -6.69
CA THR A 130 1.58 5.02 -5.24
C THR A 130 2.04 3.79 -4.47
N LYS A 131 2.28 2.65 -5.14
CA LYS A 131 2.86 1.46 -4.49
C LYS A 131 4.35 1.62 -4.20
N GLN A 132 5.05 2.45 -4.98
CA GLN A 132 6.49 2.59 -4.91
C GLN A 132 6.97 3.13 -3.56
N PRO A 133 6.43 4.26 -3.02
CA PRO A 133 6.86 4.80 -1.73
C PRO A 133 6.88 3.77 -0.60
N ALA A 134 5.79 2.99 -0.45
CA ALA A 134 5.70 1.97 0.58
C ALA A 134 6.77 0.87 0.43
N MET A 135 7.00 0.39 -0.79
CA MET A 135 8.00 -0.65 -1.07
C MET A 135 9.44 -0.13 -0.92
N THR A 136 9.69 1.11 -1.33
CA THR A 136 11.01 1.75 -1.22
C THR A 136 11.33 2.19 0.21
N ALA A 137 10.32 2.48 1.04
CA ALA A 137 10.53 2.77 2.46
C ALA A 137 11.05 1.54 3.20
N SER A 138 10.50 0.35 2.94
CA SER A 138 10.99 -0.91 3.51
C SER A 138 12.43 -1.21 3.09
N ARG A 139 12.78 -0.92 1.83
CA ARG A 139 14.16 -0.97 1.30
C ARG A 139 15.11 -0.09 2.09
N ILE A 140 14.78 1.20 2.19
CA ILE A 140 15.59 2.18 2.91
C ILE A 140 15.74 1.74 4.37
N ALA A 141 14.65 1.32 5.03
CA ALA A 141 14.69 0.81 6.40
C ALA A 141 15.62 -0.41 6.56
N SER A 142 15.62 -1.35 5.60
CA SER A 142 16.52 -2.50 5.62
C SER A 142 18.00 -2.12 5.40
N GLY A 143 18.28 -1.07 4.61
CA GLY A 143 19.62 -0.53 4.43
C GLY A 143 20.15 0.18 5.69
N LEU A 144 19.25 0.74 6.50
CA LEU A 144 19.59 1.37 7.78
C LEU A 144 19.84 0.35 8.90
N SER A 145 19.27 -0.86 8.81
CA SER A 145 19.51 -1.94 9.79
C SER A 145 20.87 -2.64 9.57
N SER A 146 21.98 -1.95 9.87
CA SER A 146 23.29 -2.58 10.00
C SER A 146 23.46 -3.21 11.39
N LYS A 147 23.93 -4.46 11.45
CA LYS A 147 24.14 -5.22 12.70
C LYS A 147 25.09 -4.55 13.70
N ASP A 148 26.01 -3.69 13.22
CA ASP A 148 27.09 -3.13 14.05
C ASP A 148 26.90 -1.65 14.43
N GLY A 149 25.78 -1.01 14.06
CA GLY A 149 25.38 0.32 14.55
C GLY A 149 26.35 1.50 14.30
N ARG A 150 27.49 1.30 13.63
CA ARG A 150 28.59 2.28 13.61
C ARG A 150 28.94 2.94 12.28
N ASN A 151 28.32 2.59 11.16
CA ASN A 151 28.48 3.35 9.91
C ASN A 151 27.25 3.19 9.03
N ILE A 152 26.33 4.14 9.10
CA ILE A 152 25.31 4.32 8.06
C ILE A 152 26.02 5.03 6.89
N ASP A 153 26.09 4.37 5.74
CA ASP A 153 26.62 4.97 4.52
C ASP A 153 25.61 5.98 3.96
N LEU A 154 25.75 7.23 4.40
CA LEU A 154 24.86 8.33 4.05
C LEU A 154 24.88 8.65 2.55
N ASP A 155 26.02 8.45 1.87
CA ASP A 155 26.18 8.75 0.44
C ASP A 155 25.39 7.73 -0.40
N SER A 156 25.52 6.44 -0.10
CA SER A 156 24.71 5.40 -0.74
C SER A 156 23.22 5.57 -0.47
N MET A 157 22.82 6.03 0.73
CA MET A 157 21.43 6.33 1.04
C MET A 157 20.89 7.53 0.26
N ALA A 158 21.67 8.61 0.15
CA ALA A 158 21.29 9.78 -0.63
C ALA A 158 21.14 9.44 -2.12
N GLU A 159 22.02 8.60 -2.66
CA GLU A 159 21.92 8.10 -4.02
C GLU A 159 20.65 7.25 -4.22
N LEU A 160 20.35 6.34 -3.28
CA LEU A 160 19.15 5.52 -3.31
C LEU A 160 17.88 6.39 -3.27
N ILE A 161 17.79 7.34 -2.35
CA ILE A 161 16.65 8.27 -2.23
C ILE A 161 16.46 9.05 -3.53
N THR A 162 17.54 9.56 -4.12
CA THR A 162 17.49 10.32 -5.37
C THR A 162 16.97 9.44 -6.53
N LYS A 163 17.45 8.20 -6.64
CA LYS A 163 16.97 7.24 -7.65
C LYS A 163 15.49 6.90 -7.45
N VAL A 164 15.09 6.68 -6.20
CA VAL A 164 13.69 6.40 -5.83
C VAL A 164 12.80 7.58 -6.20
N PHE A 165 13.15 8.79 -5.79
CA PHE A 165 12.39 10.00 -6.08
C PHE A 165 12.22 10.21 -7.60
N ARG A 166 13.32 10.13 -8.36
CA ARG A 166 13.28 10.24 -9.82
C ARG A 166 12.36 9.20 -10.46
N THR A 167 12.42 7.95 -10.00
CA THR A 167 11.61 6.87 -10.54
C THR A 167 10.13 7.06 -10.20
N GLN A 168 9.83 7.50 -8.98
CA GLN A 168 8.47 7.80 -8.53
C GLN A 168 7.86 8.96 -9.32
N CYS A 169 8.57 10.06 -9.53
CA CYS A 169 8.08 11.17 -10.35
C CYS A 169 7.73 10.71 -11.77
N VAL A 170 8.59 9.89 -12.39
CA VAL A 170 8.34 9.36 -13.74
C VAL A 170 7.12 8.42 -13.77
N ALA A 171 6.95 7.57 -12.75
CA ALA A 171 5.80 6.70 -12.65
C ALA A 171 4.49 7.48 -12.44
N VAL A 172 4.49 8.49 -11.56
CA VAL A 172 3.33 9.37 -11.34
C VAL A 172 2.95 10.06 -12.65
N LEU A 173 3.93 10.65 -13.34
CA LEU A 173 3.70 11.29 -14.64
C LEU A 173 3.14 10.30 -15.67
N GLY A 174 3.65 9.06 -15.71
CA GLY A 174 3.12 8.01 -16.59
C GLY A 174 1.67 7.66 -16.29
N ASN A 175 1.31 7.46 -15.02
CA ASN A 175 -0.07 7.24 -14.60
C ASN A 175 -0.97 8.43 -15.01
N LEU A 176 -0.53 9.66 -14.74
CA LEU A 176 -1.29 10.89 -15.03
C LEU A 176 -1.47 11.15 -16.53
N ALA A 177 -0.43 10.90 -17.33
CA ALA A 177 -0.42 11.12 -18.77
C ALA A 177 -1.47 10.30 -19.52
N THR A 178 -1.95 9.21 -18.93
CA THR A 178 -2.95 8.32 -19.53
C THR A 178 -4.30 8.37 -18.81
N VAL A 179 -4.32 8.46 -17.47
CA VAL A 179 -5.59 8.48 -16.72
C VAL A 179 -6.42 9.71 -17.07
N VAL A 180 -5.81 10.90 -17.18
CA VAL A 180 -6.49 12.16 -17.45
C VAL A 180 -7.16 12.14 -18.83
N PRO A 181 -6.44 11.91 -19.95
CA PRO A 181 -7.08 11.88 -21.26
C PRO A 181 -8.05 10.71 -21.40
N THR A 182 -7.77 9.54 -20.83
CA THR A 182 -8.68 8.39 -20.92
C THR A 182 -9.99 8.68 -20.19
N ALA A 183 -9.94 9.23 -18.97
CA ALA A 183 -11.14 9.60 -18.22
C ALA A 183 -11.93 10.71 -18.91
N PHE A 184 -11.24 11.70 -19.49
CA PHE A 184 -11.85 12.75 -20.29
C PHE A 184 -12.59 12.20 -21.52
N LEU A 185 -11.93 11.33 -22.30
CA LEU A 185 -12.51 10.69 -23.48
C LEU A 185 -13.69 9.77 -23.11
N ILE A 186 -13.59 9.05 -22.00
CA ILE A 186 -14.69 8.24 -21.48
C ILE A 186 -15.89 9.13 -21.15
N ALA A 187 -15.69 10.27 -20.47
CA ALA A 187 -16.76 11.16 -20.09
C ALA A 187 -17.43 11.82 -21.32
N LEU A 188 -16.65 12.27 -22.30
CA LEU A 188 -17.17 12.80 -23.57
C LEU A 188 -17.90 11.73 -24.38
N GLY A 189 -17.33 10.52 -24.49
CA GLY A 189 -17.95 9.40 -25.17
C GLY A 189 -19.29 9.01 -24.54
N TYR A 190 -19.36 9.02 -23.21
CA TYR A 190 -20.61 8.79 -22.49
C TYR A 190 -21.64 9.88 -22.79
N GLN A 191 -21.24 11.16 -22.75
CA GLN A 191 -22.15 12.27 -23.08
C GLN A 191 -22.67 12.17 -24.52
N ALA A 192 -21.80 11.83 -25.48
CA ALA A 192 -22.18 11.68 -26.88
C ALA A 192 -23.14 10.51 -27.13
N LEU A 193 -22.98 9.39 -26.41
CA LEU A 193 -23.80 8.19 -26.59
C LEU A 193 -25.16 8.26 -25.89
N TRP A 194 -25.23 8.86 -24.70
CA TRP A 194 -26.45 8.89 -23.88
C TRP A 194 -27.11 10.27 -23.78
N GLY A 195 -26.52 11.32 -24.37
CA GLY A 195 -27.05 12.68 -24.35
C GLY A 195 -27.06 13.35 -22.97
N ARG A 196 -26.36 12.78 -21.98
CA ARG A 196 -26.30 13.28 -20.61
C ARG A 196 -24.92 13.04 -20.00
N HIS A 197 -24.56 13.86 -19.03
CA HIS A 197 -23.25 13.81 -18.38
C HIS A 197 -23.10 12.52 -17.56
N LEU A 198 -21.86 12.03 -17.47
CA LEU A 198 -21.54 10.81 -16.72
C LEU A 198 -21.85 10.94 -15.22
N MET A 199 -21.84 12.17 -14.69
CA MET A 199 -22.21 12.50 -13.32
C MET A 199 -22.93 13.85 -13.28
N SER A 200 -23.66 14.12 -12.20
CA SER A 200 -24.30 15.42 -12.01
C SER A 200 -23.28 16.51 -11.68
N ARG A 201 -23.67 17.78 -11.91
CA ARG A 201 -22.86 18.96 -11.60
C ARG A 201 -22.52 19.05 -10.11
N GLU A 202 -23.47 18.71 -9.25
CA GLU A 202 -23.29 18.70 -7.79
C GLU A 202 -22.25 17.65 -7.39
N LYS A 203 -22.31 16.46 -8.00
CA LYS A 203 -21.32 15.40 -7.74
C LYS A 203 -19.93 15.79 -8.24
N ALA A 204 -19.85 16.44 -9.41
CA ALA A 204 -18.59 16.94 -9.96
C ALA A 204 -17.94 17.97 -9.02
N MET A 205 -18.73 18.94 -8.54
CA MET A 205 -18.26 19.95 -7.57
C MET A 205 -17.84 19.33 -6.24
N GLN A 206 -18.60 18.35 -5.75
CA GLN A 206 -18.22 17.61 -4.53
C GLN A 206 -16.87 16.90 -4.71
N LEU A 207 -16.66 16.21 -5.83
CA LEU A 207 -15.40 15.53 -6.12
C LEU A 207 -14.21 16.51 -6.23
N LEU A 208 -14.42 17.71 -6.80
CA LEU A 208 -13.39 18.74 -6.88
C LEU A 208 -13.07 19.36 -5.51
N HIS A 209 -14.09 19.56 -4.67
CA HIS A 209 -13.90 20.01 -3.29
C HIS A 209 -13.14 18.97 -2.45
N ASP A 210 -13.47 17.70 -2.65
CA ASP A 210 -12.90 16.54 -1.96
C ASP A 210 -11.41 16.30 -2.25
N ILE A 211 -10.92 16.76 -3.40
CA ILE A 211 -9.50 16.71 -3.76
C ILE A 211 -8.75 17.99 -3.38
N SER A 212 -9.45 19.07 -3.02
CA SER A 212 -8.85 20.36 -2.73
C SER A 212 -7.82 20.24 -1.58
N PRO A 213 -6.62 20.82 -1.72
CA PRO A 213 -5.61 20.81 -0.67
C PRO A 213 -6.01 21.69 0.52
N LEU A 214 -6.97 22.61 0.30
CA LEU A 214 -7.51 23.48 1.34
C LEU A 214 -8.45 22.74 2.29
N THR A 215 -8.91 21.55 1.90
CA THR A 215 -9.74 20.70 2.75
C THR A 215 -8.83 19.98 3.75
N PRO A 216 -8.96 20.22 5.08
CA PRO A 216 -8.02 19.68 6.07
C PRO A 216 -7.94 18.16 6.08
N THR A 217 -9.01 17.47 5.64
CA THR A 217 -9.09 16.01 5.63
C THR A 217 -8.41 15.36 4.41
N THR A 218 -8.08 16.11 3.36
CA THR A 218 -7.51 15.56 2.11
C THR A 218 -6.20 14.80 2.37
N LEU A 219 -5.27 15.43 3.08
CA LEU A 219 -3.98 14.82 3.40
C LEU A 219 -4.13 13.66 4.40
N PHE A 220 -5.06 13.78 5.35
CA PHE A 220 -5.37 12.69 6.28
C PHE A 220 -5.90 11.45 5.53
N TYR A 221 -6.83 11.63 4.60
CA TYR A 221 -7.34 10.54 3.76
C TYR A 221 -6.30 9.98 2.78
N ALA A 222 -5.35 10.80 2.32
CA ALA A 222 -4.20 10.34 1.56
C ALA A 222 -3.28 9.46 2.42
N ALA A 223 -3.03 9.83 3.67
CA ALA A 223 -2.24 9.04 4.61
C ALA A 223 -2.87 7.67 4.90
N ILE A 224 -4.20 7.61 5.00
CA ILE A 224 -4.95 6.35 5.12
C ILE A 224 -4.68 5.43 3.91
N ALA A 225 -4.62 5.97 2.68
CA ALA A 225 -4.24 5.21 1.50
C ALA A 225 -2.84 4.57 1.67
N GLY A 226 -1.90 5.32 2.23
CA GLY A 226 -0.56 4.83 2.58
C GLY A 226 -0.58 3.69 3.59
N VAL A 227 -1.43 3.76 4.62
CA VAL A 227 -1.62 2.65 5.58
C VAL A 227 -2.20 1.42 4.88
N CYS A 228 -3.21 1.58 4.03
CA CYS A 228 -3.78 0.45 3.27
C CYS A 228 -2.74 -0.20 2.34
N LEU A 229 -1.88 0.60 1.71
CA LEU A 229 -0.76 0.13 0.90
C LEU A 229 0.26 -0.66 1.72
N PHE A 230 0.62 -0.15 2.91
CA PHE A 230 1.51 -0.84 3.82
C PHE A 230 0.94 -2.20 4.24
N VAL A 231 -0.32 -2.23 4.69
CA VAL A 231 -1.02 -3.47 5.08
C VAL A 231 -1.11 -4.46 3.91
N SER A 232 -1.41 -3.98 2.70
CA SER A 232 -1.38 -4.80 1.48
C SER A 232 0.00 -5.39 1.21
N GLY A 233 1.07 -4.62 1.43
CA GLY A 233 2.45 -5.10 1.36
C GLY A 233 2.75 -6.20 2.38
N LEU A 234 2.27 -6.07 3.62
CA LEU A 234 2.42 -7.12 4.63
C LEU A 234 1.71 -8.42 4.21
N ILE A 235 0.50 -8.29 3.66
CA ILE A 235 -0.27 -9.42 3.14
C ILE A 235 0.46 -10.08 1.97
N SER A 236 1.03 -9.30 1.06
CA SER A 236 1.85 -9.82 -0.04
C SER A 236 3.00 -10.67 0.49
N GLY A 237 3.81 -10.14 1.42
CA GLY A 237 4.93 -10.87 2.00
C GLY A 237 4.51 -12.14 2.75
N TYR A 238 3.37 -12.11 3.46
CA TYR A 238 2.80 -13.31 4.09
C TYR A 238 2.44 -14.39 3.05
N TYR A 239 1.79 -14.01 1.95
CA TYR A 239 1.39 -14.96 0.92
C TYR A 239 2.56 -15.46 0.08
N ASP A 240 3.60 -14.66 -0.17
CA ASP A 240 4.85 -15.11 -0.80
C ASP A 240 5.52 -16.21 0.03
N ASN A 241 5.65 -15.99 1.35
CA ASN A 241 6.21 -16.99 2.26
C ASN A 241 5.32 -18.25 2.33
N LYS A 242 4.01 -18.06 2.40
CA LYS A 242 3.05 -19.17 2.44
C LYS A 242 3.08 -20.00 1.15
N ALA A 243 3.22 -19.36 -0.01
CA ALA A 243 3.26 -20.05 -1.30
C ALA A 243 4.44 -21.04 -1.35
N LEU A 244 5.63 -20.57 -0.95
CA LEU A 244 6.84 -21.38 -0.88
C LEU A 244 6.74 -22.49 0.18
N TYR A 245 6.33 -22.15 1.41
CA TYR A 245 6.23 -23.12 2.51
C TYR A 245 5.22 -24.24 2.22
N THR A 246 4.09 -23.90 1.60
CA THR A 246 3.01 -24.86 1.32
C THR A 246 3.16 -25.61 0.00
N ARG A 247 4.21 -25.32 -0.77
CA ARG A 247 4.44 -25.83 -2.14
C ARG A 247 3.19 -25.64 -2.99
N MET A 248 2.75 -24.39 -3.11
CA MET A 248 1.48 -24.03 -3.73
C MET A 248 1.36 -24.57 -5.17
N ALA A 249 2.44 -24.61 -5.94
CA ALA A 249 2.45 -25.17 -7.28
C ALA A 249 2.00 -26.65 -7.26
N GLN A 250 2.51 -27.44 -6.31
CA GLN A 250 2.12 -28.85 -6.16
C GLN A 250 0.63 -28.99 -5.84
N ARG A 251 0.09 -28.10 -4.99
CA ARG A 251 -1.34 -28.09 -4.64
C ARG A 251 -2.23 -27.72 -5.82
N VAL A 252 -1.87 -26.69 -6.57
CA VAL A 252 -2.61 -26.26 -7.77
C VAL A 252 -2.63 -27.38 -8.82
N ARG A 253 -1.53 -28.11 -8.99
CA ARG A 253 -1.46 -29.27 -9.90
C ARG A 253 -2.41 -30.41 -9.51
N GLN A 254 -2.75 -30.56 -8.23
CA GLN A 254 -3.67 -31.61 -7.78
C GLN A 254 -5.15 -31.27 -8.06
N LEU A 255 -5.45 -30.05 -8.49
CA LEU A 255 -6.82 -29.63 -8.82
C LEU A 255 -7.31 -30.29 -10.11
N ARG A 256 -8.04 -31.40 -9.97
CA ARG A 256 -8.58 -32.19 -11.09
C ARG A 256 -9.43 -31.38 -12.05
N GLY A 257 -10.25 -30.44 -11.55
CA GLY A 257 -11.08 -29.57 -12.39
C GLY A 257 -10.26 -28.63 -13.27
N LEU A 258 -9.23 -28.02 -12.71
CA LEU A 258 -8.34 -27.11 -13.43
C LEU A 258 -7.48 -27.86 -14.47
N GLY A 259 -7.02 -29.07 -14.12
CA GLY A 259 -6.29 -29.94 -15.04
C GLY A 259 -7.12 -30.38 -16.24
N ARG A 260 -8.42 -30.66 -16.06
CA ARG A 260 -9.34 -30.95 -17.16
C ARG A 260 -9.57 -29.76 -18.09
N LEU A 261 -9.62 -28.55 -17.55
CA LEU A 261 -9.89 -27.34 -18.32
C LEU A 261 -8.67 -26.85 -19.11
N LEU A 262 -7.49 -26.82 -18.48
CA LEU A 262 -6.28 -26.21 -19.06
C LEU A 262 -5.37 -27.22 -19.77
N GLY A 263 -5.46 -28.50 -19.41
CA GLY A 263 -4.49 -29.52 -19.82
C GLY A 263 -3.19 -29.48 -19.01
N PRO A 264 -2.37 -30.54 -19.07
CA PRO A 264 -1.24 -30.74 -18.17
C PRO A 264 -0.15 -29.66 -18.31
N ALA A 265 0.24 -29.32 -19.54
CA ALA A 265 1.31 -28.35 -19.81
C ALA A 265 0.95 -26.90 -19.41
N ARG A 266 -0.33 -26.52 -19.48
CA ARG A 266 -0.79 -25.20 -19.02
C ARG A 266 -0.98 -25.18 -17.51
N LEU A 267 -1.51 -26.27 -16.93
CA LEU A 267 -1.62 -26.41 -15.48
C LEU A 267 -0.26 -26.29 -14.79
N GLU A 268 0.79 -26.89 -15.37
CA GLU A 268 2.15 -26.74 -14.88
C GLU A 268 2.61 -25.28 -14.87
N ARG A 269 2.46 -24.56 -15.99
CA ARG A 269 2.80 -23.12 -16.07
C ARG A 269 2.00 -22.27 -15.08
N VAL A 270 0.69 -22.48 -15.00
CA VAL A 270 -0.17 -21.75 -14.05
C VAL A 270 0.22 -22.07 -12.61
N SER A 271 0.57 -23.31 -12.30
CA SER A 271 0.96 -23.69 -10.95
C SER A 271 2.24 -23.00 -10.49
N HIS A 272 3.26 -22.93 -11.36
CA HIS A 272 4.49 -22.19 -11.10
C HIS A 272 4.21 -20.69 -10.99
N TYR A 273 3.45 -20.15 -11.93
CA TYR A 273 3.07 -18.74 -11.91
C TYR A 273 2.38 -18.35 -10.60
N VAL A 274 1.41 -19.14 -10.15
CA VAL A 274 0.69 -18.91 -8.89
C VAL A 274 1.64 -18.99 -7.71
N GLU A 275 2.57 -19.95 -7.65
CA GLU A 275 3.54 -20.04 -6.55
C GLU A 275 4.49 -18.84 -6.52
N GLU A 276 4.96 -18.38 -7.67
CA GLU A 276 5.90 -17.26 -7.79
C GLU A 276 5.23 -15.88 -7.59
N ASN A 277 3.93 -15.75 -7.87
CA ASN A 277 3.21 -14.47 -7.87
C ASN A 277 2.07 -14.39 -6.84
N LEU A 278 1.92 -15.38 -5.94
CA LEU A 278 0.80 -15.41 -5.01
C LEU A 278 0.74 -14.17 -4.12
N GLY A 279 1.87 -13.71 -3.59
CA GLY A 279 1.91 -12.50 -2.77
C GLY A 279 1.48 -11.28 -3.57
N GLY A 280 2.04 -11.09 -4.77
CA GLY A 280 1.65 -10.01 -5.66
C GLY A 280 0.14 -10.00 -5.98
N LEU A 281 -0.43 -11.15 -6.32
CA LEU A 281 -1.87 -11.30 -6.58
C LEU A 281 -2.71 -10.96 -5.35
N MET A 282 -2.40 -11.57 -4.19
CA MET A 282 -3.16 -11.35 -2.97
C MET A 282 -3.01 -9.93 -2.43
N GLY A 283 -1.81 -9.35 -2.48
CA GLY A 283 -1.56 -7.97 -2.10
C GLY A 283 -2.42 -7.00 -2.92
N ASN A 284 -2.42 -7.13 -4.25
CA ASN A 284 -3.28 -6.33 -5.14
C ASN A 284 -4.78 -6.56 -4.87
N PHE A 285 -5.19 -7.81 -4.67
CA PHE A 285 -6.57 -8.15 -4.37
C PHE A 285 -7.04 -7.49 -3.07
N TYR A 286 -6.32 -7.66 -1.95
CA TYR A 286 -6.68 -7.07 -0.67
C TYR A 286 -6.55 -5.54 -0.67
N PHE A 287 -5.62 -4.97 -1.44
CA PHE A 287 -5.56 -3.53 -1.63
C PHE A 287 -6.86 -2.98 -2.22
N GLY A 288 -7.40 -3.66 -3.23
CA GLY A 288 -8.70 -3.32 -3.81
C GLY A 288 -9.85 -3.47 -2.81
N ILE A 289 -9.83 -4.51 -1.97
CA ILE A 289 -10.83 -4.68 -0.91
C ILE A 289 -10.80 -3.49 0.03
N LEU A 290 -9.62 -3.17 0.60
CA LEU A 290 -9.43 -2.07 1.54
C LEU A 290 -9.94 -0.76 0.95
N LEU A 291 -9.54 -0.43 -0.28
CA LEU A 291 -9.99 0.78 -0.99
C LEU A 291 -11.50 0.81 -1.24
N GLY A 292 -12.12 -0.33 -1.53
CA GLY A 292 -13.55 -0.43 -1.82
C GLY A 292 -14.43 -0.36 -0.56
N THR A 293 -13.95 -0.89 0.56
CA THR A 293 -14.72 -0.96 1.82
C THR A 293 -14.57 0.26 2.71
N LEU A 294 -13.45 0.99 2.66
CA LEU A 294 -13.13 1.92 3.74
C LEU A 294 -14.13 3.07 3.88
N GLY A 295 -14.63 3.61 2.76
CA GLY A 295 -15.66 4.65 2.80
C GLY A 295 -16.96 4.15 3.45
N THR A 296 -17.36 2.91 3.18
CA THR A 296 -18.54 2.31 3.80
C THR A 296 -18.31 2.00 5.29
N VAL A 297 -17.12 1.55 5.68
CA VAL A 297 -16.77 1.35 7.09
C VAL A 297 -16.82 2.69 7.84
N GLY A 298 -16.29 3.76 7.26
CA GLY A 298 -16.41 5.12 7.80
C GLY A 298 -17.88 5.50 8.03
N TYR A 299 -18.71 5.34 6.99
CA TYR A 299 -20.14 5.60 7.07
C TYR A 299 -20.84 4.79 8.18
N LEU A 300 -20.55 3.49 8.30
CA LEU A 300 -21.19 2.62 9.31
C LEU A 300 -20.76 2.95 10.75
N VAL A 301 -19.51 3.37 10.96
CA VAL A 301 -18.99 3.76 12.28
C VAL A 301 -19.33 5.21 12.62
N GLY A 302 -19.90 5.97 11.67
CA GLY A 302 -20.22 7.39 11.85
C GLY A 302 -18.98 8.29 11.81
N LEU A 303 -17.85 7.80 11.29
CA LEU A 303 -16.63 8.56 11.12
C LEU A 303 -16.49 9.01 9.66
N PRO A 304 -16.13 10.28 9.38
CA PRO A 304 -15.87 10.72 8.02
C PRO A 304 -14.51 10.14 7.58
N ILE A 305 -14.47 8.86 7.21
CA ILE A 305 -13.28 8.18 6.69
C ILE A 305 -13.49 7.98 5.20
N ASP A 306 -12.57 8.50 4.40
CA ASP A 306 -12.51 8.27 2.96
C ASP A 306 -11.05 8.05 2.55
N ILE A 307 -10.82 7.67 1.29
CA ILE A 307 -9.49 7.48 0.73
C ILE A 307 -9.29 8.43 -0.44
N ARG A 308 -8.15 9.12 -0.44
CA ARG A 308 -7.68 9.91 -1.58
C ARG A 308 -6.49 9.21 -2.21
N HIS A 309 -6.56 9.00 -3.53
CA HIS A 309 -5.52 8.33 -4.28
C HIS A 309 -5.25 9.14 -5.55
N VAL A 310 -4.02 9.61 -5.72
CA VAL A 310 -3.62 10.58 -6.76
C VAL A 310 -4.17 10.26 -8.15
N THR A 311 -3.99 9.02 -8.62
CA THR A 311 -4.45 8.61 -9.96
C THR A 311 -5.98 8.61 -10.11
N PHE A 312 -6.72 8.18 -9.08
CA PHE A 312 -8.19 8.26 -9.09
C PHE A 312 -8.67 9.71 -9.02
N SER A 313 -8.06 10.52 -8.16
CA SER A 313 -8.34 11.94 -8.03
C SER A 313 -8.13 12.69 -9.36
N ALA A 314 -7.06 12.37 -10.08
CA ALA A 314 -6.80 12.93 -11.42
C ALA A 314 -7.86 12.52 -12.45
N GLY A 315 -8.28 11.25 -12.44
CA GLY A 315 -9.38 10.77 -13.27
C GLY A 315 -10.70 11.48 -12.95
N PHE A 316 -11.01 11.65 -11.66
CA PHE A 316 -12.20 12.38 -11.22
C PHE A 316 -12.17 13.85 -11.63
N LEU A 317 -11.02 14.53 -11.50
CA LEU A 317 -10.84 15.89 -12.00
C LEU A 317 -11.17 15.98 -13.49
N ALA A 318 -10.66 15.07 -14.31
CA ALA A 318 -10.92 15.03 -15.75
C ALA A 318 -12.41 14.79 -16.07
N THR A 319 -13.06 13.85 -15.38
CA THR A 319 -14.50 13.61 -15.58
C THR A 319 -15.37 14.76 -15.06
N SER A 320 -14.97 15.42 -13.96
CA SER A 320 -15.66 16.57 -13.40
C SER A 320 -15.58 17.77 -14.33
N PHE A 321 -14.45 17.97 -15.01
CA PHE A 321 -14.29 19.02 -16.01
C PHE A 321 -15.30 18.87 -17.15
N VAL A 322 -15.50 17.66 -17.66
CA VAL A 322 -16.53 17.38 -18.68
C VAL A 322 -17.93 17.56 -18.10
N ALA A 323 -18.17 17.11 -16.87
CA ALA A 323 -19.46 17.27 -16.20
C ALA A 323 -19.82 18.74 -15.86
N LEU A 324 -18.86 19.66 -15.99
CA LEU A 324 -19.04 21.11 -15.86
C LEU A 324 -19.08 21.81 -17.22
N ASP A 325 -19.34 21.08 -18.31
CA ASP A 325 -19.35 21.61 -19.68
C ASP A 325 -18.04 22.31 -20.07
N GLN A 326 -16.93 21.85 -19.50
CA GLN A 326 -15.60 22.43 -19.70
C GLN A 326 -15.50 23.89 -19.21
N ASP A 327 -16.46 24.35 -18.41
CA ASP A 327 -16.49 25.66 -17.79
C ASP A 327 -16.03 25.58 -16.34
N MET A 328 -14.70 25.55 -16.18
CA MET A 328 -14.05 25.58 -14.87
C MET A 328 -13.23 26.85 -14.73
N GLY A 329 -13.57 27.68 -13.73
CA GLY A 329 -12.78 28.86 -13.41
C GLY A 329 -11.32 28.49 -13.12
N LEU A 330 -10.38 29.32 -13.58
CA LEU A 330 -8.93 29.06 -13.47
C LEU A 330 -8.48 28.78 -12.03
N ALA A 331 -9.06 29.50 -11.06
CA ALA A 331 -8.79 29.27 -9.64
C ALA A 331 -9.17 27.84 -9.20
N LEU A 332 -10.34 27.34 -9.62
CA LEU A 332 -10.81 25.99 -9.29
C LEU A 332 -9.97 24.90 -10.00
N ALA A 333 -9.56 25.15 -11.24
CA ALA A 333 -8.67 24.25 -11.96
C ALA A 333 -7.30 24.14 -11.26
N LEU A 334 -6.69 25.28 -10.90
CA LEU A 334 -5.40 25.31 -10.21
C LEU A 334 -5.46 24.66 -8.83
N THR A 335 -6.48 24.93 -8.02
CA THR A 335 -6.62 24.31 -6.70
C THR A 335 -6.84 22.80 -6.80
N SER A 336 -7.63 22.36 -7.77
CA SER A 336 -7.86 20.93 -8.02
C SER A 336 -6.59 20.21 -8.46
N ILE A 337 -5.80 20.81 -9.36
CA ILE A 337 -4.49 20.26 -9.79
C ILE A 337 -3.52 20.21 -8.61
N ALA A 338 -3.40 21.29 -7.85
CA ALA A 338 -2.57 21.33 -6.65
C ALA A 338 -3.00 20.24 -5.64
N GLY A 339 -4.29 20.01 -5.50
CA GLY A 339 -4.85 18.95 -4.66
C GLY A 339 -4.43 17.55 -5.11
N VAL A 340 -4.58 17.24 -6.40
CA VAL A 340 -4.12 15.98 -6.99
C VAL A 340 -2.63 15.76 -6.73
N LEU A 341 -1.80 16.78 -6.96
CA LEU A 341 -0.36 16.71 -6.74
C LEU A 341 0.01 16.57 -5.25
N SER A 342 -0.79 17.14 -4.34
CA SER A 342 -0.54 17.05 -2.89
C SER A 342 -0.93 15.68 -2.30
N ILE A 343 -1.82 14.94 -2.96
CA ILE A 343 -2.21 13.57 -2.58
C ILE A 343 -1.14 12.55 -2.98
N GLY A 344 -0.39 12.83 -4.05
CA GLY A 344 0.64 11.94 -4.62
C GLY A 344 2.00 12.11 -3.95
#